data_AF-A0A3N5K0R3-F1
#
_entry.id   AF-A0A3N5K0R3-F1
#
_cell.length_a   1.000
_cell.length_b   1.000
_cell.length_c   1.000
_cell.angle_alpha   90.00
_cell.angle_beta   90.00
_cell.angle_gamma   90.00
#
_symmetry.space_group_name_H-M   'P 1'
#
loop_
_entity.id
_entity.type
_entity.pdbx_description
1 polymer ?
#
loop_
_entity_poly.entity_id
_entity_poly.type
_entity_poly.pdbx_seq_one_letter_code
_entity_poly.pdbx_strand_id
1 'polypeptide(L)'
;MMRWFNALLFLLSGVGILFGQKDPDTTAVVAAFGEHRITLNEFRIAYLQILKNPKTFDSRELRREFLDELLQRRILAKEAERRGFSRSDIFQNKIEAYRNKLLRTRHFEKVIRPKFHIAEDEIEESYMFTQESRKIKHLFYRTKDQAERAYAALGRGASFDSLARICFKDSALASQGGDLGWVEWDQLEYDMARAAFHQPVGMVSGPIRSSFGYHLLEVTDFKKKPLITRYEYMVHKRKVKYLLEYKLGEKYAFEYINQLMSHVRLNYNPEVMEFVDNKSRDFFKRKPSTLDQTSEFQLTDHELQNVELSLWNTRSEVMAVINGKNYTVGMFLGDLNYIPYDALYKSFRWTFDYALRDYLLTQEALAMGLEKNQQVRLKTTLFQEYLLEQPLRQEIIRQVTVDEKEMKSYFENHPKECKGATYEQMKEIIRNELLMEKKQKAVPNLVRKLTRGIAVKKNLKPIDDYYDRVKKDEIE
;
A
#
# COMPACT_ATOMS: atom_id res chain seq x y z
N MET A 1 -18.98 0.17 24.79
CA MET A 1 -18.30 -1.12 24.53
C MET A 1 -17.49 -1.00 23.24
N MET A 2 -16.44 -0.15 23.24
CA MET A 2 -15.62 0.14 22.06
C MET A 2 -14.21 -0.36 22.38
N ARG A 3 -13.90 -1.56 21.89
CA ARG A 3 -12.67 -2.30 22.21
C ARG A 3 -11.83 -2.38 20.95
N TRP A 4 -10.69 -1.69 20.97
CA TRP A 4 -9.47 -1.92 20.19
C TRP A 4 -9.56 -1.73 18.67
N PHE A 5 -9.52 -0.47 18.22
CA PHE A 5 -9.12 -0.12 16.86
C PHE A 5 -7.60 0.00 16.81
N ASN A 6 -6.93 -1.02 16.29
CA ASN A 6 -5.62 -0.93 15.65
C ASN A 6 -5.77 -1.72 14.34
N ALA A 7 -5.18 -1.32 13.24
CA ALA A 7 -3.80 -0.92 13.17
C ALA A 7 -3.58 0.19 12.14
N LEU A 8 -2.39 0.75 12.16
CA LEU A 8 -2.03 2.02 11.52
C LEU A 8 -0.80 1.85 10.64
N LEU A 9 -0.76 0.74 9.90
CA LEU A 9 0.19 0.56 8.81
C LEU A 9 -0.46 1.05 7.51
N PHE A 10 0.34 1.66 6.63
CA PHE A 10 0.08 1.97 5.21
C PHE A 10 -0.25 3.39 4.72
N LEU A 11 -0.03 4.45 5.51
CA LEU A 11 -0.06 5.81 4.94
C LEU A 11 1.28 6.27 4.30
N LEU A 12 2.35 5.47 4.42
CA LEU A 12 3.72 5.91 4.11
C LEU A 12 4.31 5.43 2.77
N SER A 13 3.51 4.88 1.84
CA SER A 13 4.02 4.56 0.49
C SER A 13 4.10 5.79 -0.45
N GLY A 14 3.93 6.99 0.10
CA GLY A 14 4.17 8.27 -0.59
C GLY A 14 5.61 8.74 -0.40
N VAL A 15 6.53 8.25 -1.23
CA VAL A 15 7.83 8.92 -1.42
C VAL A 15 7.55 10.28 -2.05
N GLY A 16 7.37 11.29 -1.20
CA GLY A 16 7.40 12.70 -1.60
C GLY A 16 8.85 13.11 -1.74
N ILE A 17 9.39 13.00 -2.95
CA ILE A 17 10.66 13.64 -3.27
C ILE A 17 10.35 15.13 -3.43
N LEU A 18 10.70 15.92 -2.41
CA LEU A 18 10.71 17.38 -2.51
C LEU A 18 12.03 17.80 -3.14
N PHE A 19 12.03 18.01 -4.45
CA PHE A 19 13.12 18.74 -5.12
C PHE A 19 12.74 20.22 -5.17
N GLY A 20 13.50 21.04 -4.46
CA GLY A 20 13.43 22.49 -4.53
C GLY A 20 14.39 23.03 -5.57
N GLN A 21 13.98 23.08 -6.83
CA GLN A 21 14.48 23.98 -7.88
C GLN A 21 13.55 23.85 -9.10
N LYS A 22 13.43 24.92 -9.91
CA LYS A 22 12.44 25.11 -11.01
C LYS A 22 12.11 23.80 -11.72
N ASP A 23 11.01 23.17 -11.30
CA ASP A 23 10.48 21.94 -11.90
C ASP A 23 10.34 22.19 -13.41
N PRO A 24 10.78 21.28 -14.30
CA PRO A 24 10.44 21.41 -15.71
C PRO A 24 8.93 21.59 -15.87
N ASP A 25 8.51 22.22 -16.96
CA ASP A 25 7.10 22.37 -17.26
C ASP A 25 6.42 21.00 -17.27
N THR A 26 5.82 20.64 -16.14
CA THR A 26 5.18 19.35 -15.91
C THR A 26 3.94 19.20 -16.79
N THR A 27 3.48 20.29 -17.41
CA THR A 27 2.37 20.33 -18.36
C THR A 27 2.78 20.03 -19.81
N ALA A 28 4.09 19.95 -20.10
CA ALA A 28 4.60 19.64 -21.42
C ALA A 28 3.99 18.34 -21.96
N VAL A 29 3.46 18.38 -23.18
CA VAL A 29 2.85 17.21 -23.83
C VAL A 29 3.95 16.32 -24.42
N VAL A 30 4.04 15.09 -23.93
CA VAL A 30 5.06 14.10 -24.32
C VAL A 30 4.51 13.07 -25.30
N ALA A 31 3.20 12.85 -25.32
CA ALA A 31 2.53 12.11 -26.38
C ALA A 31 1.11 12.60 -26.60
N ALA A 32 0.57 12.39 -27.79
CA ALA A 32 -0.82 12.71 -28.11
C ALA A 32 -1.38 11.78 -29.18
N PHE A 33 -2.68 11.52 -29.09
CA PHE A 33 -3.47 10.80 -30.07
C PHE A 33 -4.82 11.51 -30.23
N GLY A 34 -5.01 12.18 -31.36
CA GLY A 34 -6.18 13.06 -31.56
C GLY A 34 -6.23 14.17 -30.53
N GLU A 35 -7.33 14.28 -29.79
CA GLU A 35 -7.51 15.25 -28.69
C GLU A 35 -6.90 14.79 -27.35
N HIS A 36 -6.58 13.50 -27.22
CA HIS A 36 -6.04 12.94 -25.98
C HIS A 36 -4.53 13.18 -25.89
N ARG A 37 -4.09 13.75 -24.77
CA ARG A 37 -2.69 14.16 -24.54
C ARG A 37 -2.15 13.49 -23.30
N ILE A 38 -0.88 13.10 -23.30
CA ILE A 38 -0.09 12.65 -22.15
C ILE A 38 0.93 13.73 -21.84
N THR A 39 0.92 14.21 -20.60
CA THR A 39 1.85 15.21 -20.08
C THR A 39 3.08 14.56 -19.44
N LEU A 40 4.15 15.35 -19.29
CA LEU A 40 5.35 14.94 -18.58
C LEU A 40 5.05 14.52 -17.13
N ASN A 41 4.10 15.18 -16.46
CA ASN A 41 3.71 14.81 -15.10
C ASN A 41 3.09 13.40 -15.03
N GLU A 42 2.18 13.09 -15.96
CA GLU A 42 1.55 11.77 -16.04
C GLU A 42 2.59 10.68 -16.29
N PHE A 43 3.52 10.94 -17.24
CA PHE A 43 4.63 10.04 -17.49
C PHE A 43 5.47 9.82 -16.24
N ARG A 44 5.90 10.89 -15.56
CA ARG A 44 6.73 10.81 -14.34
C ARG A 44 6.07 9.95 -13.26
N ILE A 45 4.79 10.23 -12.97
CA ILE A 45 4.01 9.50 -11.95
C ILE A 45 3.90 8.02 -12.29
N ALA A 46 3.57 7.70 -13.54
CA ALA A 46 3.40 6.32 -13.98
C ALA A 46 4.74 5.57 -14.03
N TYR A 47 5.80 6.22 -14.51
CA TYR A 47 7.14 5.64 -14.67
C TYR A 47 7.83 5.38 -13.32
N LEU A 48 7.58 6.22 -12.33
CA LEU A 48 8.03 5.99 -10.94
C LEU A 48 7.59 4.61 -10.41
N GLN A 49 6.43 4.09 -10.82
CA GLN A 49 5.97 2.77 -10.39
C GLN A 49 6.81 1.64 -11.00
N ILE A 50 7.34 1.84 -12.21
CA ILE A 50 8.26 0.91 -12.86
C ILE A 50 9.63 0.94 -12.18
N LEU A 51 10.14 2.14 -11.89
CA LEU A 51 11.45 2.33 -11.23
C LEU A 51 11.49 1.88 -9.77
N LYS A 52 10.34 1.67 -9.11
CA LYS A 52 10.29 1.09 -7.75
C LYS A 52 10.76 -0.35 -7.70
N ASN A 53 10.76 -1.07 -8.84
CA ASN A 53 11.30 -2.41 -8.89
C ASN A 53 12.84 -2.33 -8.75
N PRO A 54 13.45 -2.94 -7.71
CA PRO A 54 14.89 -2.85 -7.47
C PRO A 54 15.77 -3.38 -8.61
N LYS A 55 15.21 -4.17 -9.52
CA LYS A 55 15.91 -4.73 -10.68
C LYS A 55 15.78 -3.86 -11.94
N THR A 56 15.06 -2.75 -11.85
CA THR A 56 14.75 -1.89 -13.00
C THR A 56 15.53 -0.59 -12.89
N PHE A 57 16.31 -0.29 -13.92
CA PHE A 57 17.14 0.91 -13.99
C PHE A 57 16.69 1.81 -15.13
N ASP A 58 16.68 3.11 -14.88
CA ASP A 58 16.31 4.09 -15.90
C ASP A 58 17.28 4.09 -17.09
N SER A 59 16.74 4.11 -18.32
CA SER A 59 17.48 4.27 -19.56
C SER A 59 16.63 4.98 -20.62
N ARG A 60 17.25 5.60 -21.63
CA ARG A 60 16.50 6.24 -22.74
C ARG A 60 15.60 5.25 -23.48
N GLU A 61 16.03 4.00 -23.63
CA GLU A 61 15.23 2.95 -24.27
C GLU A 61 14.00 2.62 -23.42
N LEU A 62 14.19 2.40 -22.11
CA LEU A 62 13.09 2.11 -21.19
C LEU A 62 12.08 3.27 -21.13
N ARG A 63 12.55 4.53 -21.17
CA ARG A 63 11.68 5.72 -21.24
C ARG A 63 10.81 5.72 -22.51
N ARG A 64 11.39 5.34 -23.66
CA ARG A 64 10.67 5.23 -24.94
C ARG A 64 9.65 4.11 -24.93
N GLU A 65 10.05 2.91 -24.51
CA GLU A 65 9.17 1.74 -24.41
C GLU A 65 7.99 2.03 -23.48
N PHE A 66 8.25 2.66 -22.33
CA PHE A 66 7.20 3.03 -21.40
C PHE A 66 6.27 4.11 -21.95
N LEU A 67 6.77 5.10 -22.70
CA LEU A 67 5.92 6.10 -23.35
C LEU A 67 4.97 5.43 -24.36
N ASP A 68 5.46 4.44 -25.09
CA ASP A 68 4.66 3.66 -26.04
C ASP A 68 3.60 2.81 -25.33
N GLU A 69 3.97 2.17 -24.22
CA GLU A 69 3.03 1.42 -23.38
C GLU A 69 1.94 2.32 -22.80
N LEU A 70 2.32 3.49 -22.27
CA LEU A 70 1.40 4.47 -21.68
C LEU A 70 0.43 5.04 -22.72
N LEU A 71 0.92 5.33 -23.93
CA LEU A 71 0.09 5.78 -25.05
C LEU A 71 -0.88 4.68 -25.49
N GLN A 72 -0.39 3.44 -25.60
CA GLN A 72 -1.23 2.29 -25.91
C GLN A 72 -2.33 2.09 -24.86
N ARG A 73 -1.99 2.16 -23.57
CA ARG A 73 -2.95 2.09 -22.46
C ARG A 73 -4.05 3.12 -22.61
N ARG A 74 -3.70 4.38 -22.88
CA ARG A 74 -4.69 5.46 -23.09
C ARG A 74 -5.62 5.17 -24.26
N ILE A 75 -5.08 4.72 -25.39
CA ILE A 75 -5.89 4.36 -26.58
C ILE A 75 -6.89 3.24 -26.24
N LEU A 76 -6.42 2.19 -25.57
CA LEU A 76 -7.27 1.05 -25.18
C LEU A 76 -8.31 1.45 -24.13
N ALA A 77 -7.94 2.28 -23.15
CA ALA A 77 -8.87 2.80 -22.15
C ALA A 77 -10.01 3.58 -22.80
N LYS A 78 -9.72 4.43 -23.81
CA LYS A 78 -10.74 5.19 -24.54
C LYS A 78 -11.67 4.28 -25.35
N GLU A 79 -11.14 3.23 -25.95
CA GLU A 79 -11.96 2.23 -26.63
C GLU A 79 -12.84 1.43 -25.64
N ALA A 80 -12.29 1.07 -24.48
CA ALA A 80 -13.04 0.38 -23.43
C ALA A 80 -14.17 1.26 -22.87
N GLU A 81 -13.94 2.56 -22.68
CA GLU A 81 -14.97 3.54 -22.33
C GLU A 81 -16.06 3.59 -23.40
N ARG A 82 -15.69 3.67 -24.68
CA ARG A 82 -16.63 3.68 -25.81
C ARG A 82 -17.50 2.41 -25.86
N ARG A 83 -16.94 1.25 -25.49
CA ARG A 83 -17.65 -0.03 -25.39
C ARG A 83 -18.45 -0.20 -24.08
N GLY A 84 -18.39 0.76 -23.16
CA GLY A 84 -19.19 0.76 -21.93
C GLY A 84 -18.58 -0.01 -20.75
N PHE A 85 -17.29 -0.37 -20.79
CA PHE A 85 -16.62 -1.08 -19.69
C PHE A 85 -16.62 -0.27 -18.38
N SER A 86 -16.69 1.05 -18.48
CA SER A 86 -16.75 1.97 -17.34
C SER A 86 -18.09 1.95 -16.60
N ARG A 87 -19.14 1.29 -17.11
CA ARG A 87 -20.49 1.35 -16.53
C ARG A 87 -20.75 0.36 -15.40
N SER A 88 -19.82 -0.56 -15.13
CA SER A 88 -20.04 -1.56 -14.08
C SER A 88 -19.84 -0.99 -12.67
N ASP A 89 -20.70 -1.37 -11.72
CA ASP A 89 -20.56 -1.00 -10.30
C ASP A 89 -19.20 -1.44 -9.73
N ILE A 90 -18.73 -2.63 -10.12
CA ILE A 90 -17.41 -3.16 -9.70
C ILE A 90 -16.31 -2.19 -10.09
N PHE A 91 -16.33 -1.74 -11.34
CA PHE A 91 -15.34 -0.80 -11.84
C PHE A 91 -15.39 0.51 -11.06
N GLN A 92 -16.58 1.09 -10.88
CA GLN A 92 -16.73 2.34 -10.14
C GLN A 92 -16.25 2.23 -8.68
N ASN A 93 -16.58 1.13 -8.00
CA ASN A 93 -16.13 0.87 -6.63
C ASN A 93 -14.60 0.74 -6.55
N LYS A 94 -13.95 0.08 -7.51
CA LYS A 94 -12.49 -0.04 -7.54
C LYS A 94 -11.79 1.31 -7.73
N ILE A 95 -12.34 2.16 -8.61
CA ILE A 95 -11.82 3.53 -8.83
C ILE A 95 -12.00 4.39 -7.59
N GLU A 96 -13.19 4.35 -6.99
CA GLU A 96 -13.48 5.16 -5.81
C GLU A 96 -12.65 4.70 -4.61
N ALA A 97 -12.45 3.40 -4.40
CA ALA A 97 -11.58 2.88 -3.35
C ALA A 97 -10.11 3.33 -3.52
N TYR A 98 -9.59 3.31 -4.77
CA TYR A 98 -8.26 3.84 -5.06
C TYR A 98 -8.17 5.35 -4.81
N ARG A 99 -9.18 6.11 -5.24
CA ARG A 99 -9.28 7.54 -4.98
C ARG A 99 -9.30 7.83 -3.48
N ASN A 100 -10.08 7.09 -2.72
CA ASN A 100 -10.17 7.21 -1.26
C ASN A 100 -8.81 6.93 -0.61
N LYS A 101 -8.09 5.90 -1.05
CA LYS A 101 -6.71 5.63 -0.62
C LYS A 101 -5.80 6.85 -0.87
N LEU A 102 -5.86 7.46 -2.05
CA LEU A 102 -5.07 8.67 -2.37
C LEU A 102 -5.47 9.88 -1.51
N LEU A 103 -6.76 10.04 -1.23
CA LEU A 103 -7.27 11.09 -0.34
C LEU A 103 -6.70 10.93 1.07
N ARG A 104 -6.67 9.70 1.60
CA ARG A 104 -6.05 9.40 2.90
C ARG A 104 -4.55 9.68 2.90
N THR A 105 -3.83 9.35 1.83
CA THR A 105 -2.41 9.72 1.69
C THR A 105 -2.22 11.25 1.74
N ARG A 106 -3.06 12.02 1.03
CA ARG A 106 -2.99 13.48 1.06
C ARG A 106 -3.39 14.08 2.40
N HIS A 107 -4.36 13.48 3.08
CA HIS A 107 -4.74 13.87 4.44
C HIS A 107 -3.57 13.68 5.39
N PHE A 108 -2.91 12.52 5.36
CA PHE A 108 -1.70 12.27 6.15
C PHE A 108 -0.61 13.30 5.89
N GLU A 109 -0.31 13.59 4.63
CA GLU A 109 0.70 14.59 4.25
C GLU A 109 0.37 16.01 4.73
N LYS A 110 -0.92 16.36 4.81
CA LYS A 110 -1.35 17.71 5.25
C LYS A 110 -1.53 17.84 6.76
N VAL A 111 -1.92 16.77 7.44
CA VAL A 111 -2.40 16.83 8.83
C VAL A 111 -1.40 16.19 9.80
N ILE A 112 -0.77 15.09 9.38
CA ILE A 112 0.09 14.29 10.25
C ILE A 112 1.56 14.63 9.99
N ARG A 113 2.00 14.59 8.74
CA ARG A 113 3.41 14.82 8.36
C ARG A 113 4.00 16.15 8.87
N PRO A 114 3.28 17.29 8.87
CA PRO A 114 3.83 18.55 9.38
C PRO A 114 4.13 18.55 10.88
N LYS A 115 3.65 17.55 11.63
CA LYS A 115 3.97 17.37 13.05
C LYS A 115 5.36 16.77 13.26
N PHE A 116 5.99 16.25 12.21
CA PHE A 116 7.29 15.58 12.31
C PHE A 116 8.38 16.65 12.43
N HIS A 117 9.02 16.70 13.59
CA HIS A 117 10.20 17.51 13.83
C HIS A 117 11.31 16.53 14.18
N ILE A 118 12.24 16.33 13.24
CA ILE A 118 13.37 15.39 13.41
C ILE A 118 14.65 16.21 13.24
N ALA A 119 15.35 16.41 14.35
CA ALA A 119 16.63 17.10 14.36
C ALA A 119 17.78 16.13 13.98
N GLU A 120 18.93 16.67 13.59
CA GLU A 120 20.06 15.86 13.11
C GLU A 120 20.64 14.97 14.21
N ASP A 121 20.70 15.47 15.43
CA ASP A 121 21.09 14.74 16.64
C ASP A 121 20.15 13.59 16.96
N GLU A 122 18.83 13.76 16.75
CA GLU A 122 17.86 12.67 16.90
C GLU A 122 18.08 11.54 15.88
N ILE A 123 18.50 11.88 14.65
CA ILE A 123 18.84 10.87 13.62
C ILE A 123 20.09 10.10 14.04
N GLU A 124 21.12 10.80 14.51
CA GLU A 124 22.36 10.18 14.98
C GLU A 124 22.09 9.29 16.21
N GLU A 125 21.36 9.78 17.20
CA GLU A 125 20.96 9.02 18.39
C GLU A 125 20.18 7.76 18.00
N SER A 126 19.19 7.90 17.12
CA SER A 126 18.39 6.76 16.67
C SER A 126 19.21 5.75 15.88
N TYR A 127 20.23 6.20 15.14
CA TYR A 127 21.18 5.29 14.54
C TYR A 127 21.95 4.50 15.60
N MET A 128 22.42 5.17 16.67
CA MET A 128 23.07 4.47 17.79
C MET A 128 22.14 3.45 18.44
N PHE A 129 20.86 3.76 18.64
CA PHE A 129 19.87 2.80 19.15
C PHE A 129 19.63 1.62 18.21
N THR A 130 19.75 1.80 16.89
CA THR A 130 19.68 0.66 15.94
C THR A 130 20.91 -0.25 16.01
N GLN A 131 21.98 0.15 16.69
CA GLN A 131 23.15 -0.70 16.96
C GLN A 131 23.12 -1.35 18.34
N GLU A 132 21.97 -1.28 19.00
CA GLU A 132 21.76 -1.67 20.37
C GLU A 132 20.59 -2.66 20.49
N SER A 133 20.65 -3.52 21.50
CA SER A 133 19.51 -4.34 21.94
C SER A 133 19.36 -4.20 23.44
N ARG A 134 18.11 -4.08 23.91
CA ARG A 134 17.78 -3.93 25.33
C ARG A 134 17.03 -5.17 25.78
N LYS A 135 17.37 -5.74 26.93
CA LYS A 135 16.50 -6.75 27.55
C LYS A 135 15.52 -6.03 28.47
N ILE A 136 14.22 -6.14 28.21
CA ILE A 136 13.22 -5.34 28.94
C ILE A 136 12.15 -6.20 29.60
N LYS A 137 11.64 -5.73 30.74
CA LYS A 137 10.37 -6.14 31.32
C LYS A 137 9.35 -5.03 31.13
N HIS A 138 8.08 -5.37 31.05
CA HIS A 138 7.01 -4.39 31.06
C HIS A 138 5.85 -4.76 31.99
N LEU A 139 5.13 -3.75 32.48
CA LEU A 139 3.79 -3.87 33.05
C LEU A 139 2.82 -3.14 32.14
N PHE A 140 1.57 -3.60 32.06
CA PHE A 140 0.54 -3.01 31.22
C PHE A 140 -0.73 -2.67 32.01
N TYR A 141 -1.25 -1.47 31.78
CA TYR A 141 -2.46 -0.96 32.41
C TYR A 141 -3.33 -0.25 31.37
N ARG A 142 -4.65 -0.30 31.57
CA ARG A 142 -5.59 0.33 30.63
C ARG A 142 -5.68 1.84 30.80
N THR A 143 -5.40 2.33 32.01
CA THR A 143 -5.57 3.73 32.39
C THR A 143 -4.30 4.28 33.02
N LYS A 144 -4.12 5.59 32.88
CA LYS A 144 -2.97 6.30 33.46
C LYS A 144 -2.92 6.10 34.98
N ASP A 145 -4.05 6.28 35.65
CA ASP A 145 -4.18 6.14 37.11
C ASP A 145 -3.82 4.74 37.63
N GLN A 146 -4.07 3.70 36.85
CA GLN A 146 -3.62 2.34 37.19
C GLN A 146 -2.10 2.21 37.10
N ALA A 147 -1.50 2.74 36.03
CA ALA A 147 -0.05 2.73 35.85
C ALA A 147 0.65 3.59 36.91
N GLU A 148 0.12 4.77 37.24
CA GLU A 148 0.68 5.64 38.27
C GLU A 148 0.64 4.99 39.66
N ARG A 149 -0.46 4.31 40.01
CA ARG A 149 -0.55 3.56 41.28
C ARG A 149 0.48 2.42 41.34
N ALA A 150 0.67 1.71 40.24
CA ALA A 150 1.68 0.66 40.14
C ALA A 150 3.10 1.23 40.27
N TYR A 151 3.39 2.34 39.57
CA TYR A 151 4.67 3.03 39.66
C TYR A 151 4.97 3.50 41.09
N ALA A 152 3.99 4.08 41.77
CA ALA A 152 4.12 4.47 43.17
C ALA A 152 4.30 3.26 44.11
N ALA A 153 3.71 2.10 43.80
CA ALA A 153 3.92 0.87 44.57
C ALA A 153 5.34 0.32 44.40
N LEU A 154 5.90 0.37 43.19
CA LEU A 154 7.31 0.04 42.93
C LEU A 154 8.25 0.94 43.75
N GLY A 155 7.96 2.25 43.78
CA GLY A 155 8.70 3.21 44.62
C GLY A 155 8.59 2.96 46.14
N ARG A 156 7.58 2.21 46.59
CA ARG A 156 7.41 1.76 47.97
C ARG A 156 7.96 0.35 48.24
N GLY A 157 8.66 -0.25 47.29
CA GLY A 157 9.30 -1.56 47.44
C GLY A 157 8.47 -2.76 46.99
N ALA A 158 7.34 -2.57 46.31
CA ALA A 158 6.69 -3.69 45.62
C ALA A 158 7.61 -4.24 44.52
N SER A 159 7.69 -5.56 44.35
CA SER A 159 8.52 -6.14 43.29
C SER A 159 7.81 -6.09 41.93
N PHE A 160 8.57 -5.87 40.86
CA PHE A 160 8.05 -5.85 39.49
C PHE A 160 7.32 -7.15 39.14
N ASP A 161 7.89 -8.30 39.50
CA ASP A 161 7.31 -9.62 39.27
C ASP A 161 5.96 -9.81 39.99
N SER A 162 5.77 -9.21 41.18
CA SER A 162 4.49 -9.28 41.89
C SER A 162 3.39 -8.50 41.16
N LEU A 163 3.73 -7.33 40.61
CA LEU A 163 2.79 -6.53 39.82
C LEU A 163 2.52 -7.17 38.46
N ALA A 164 3.52 -7.83 37.85
CA ALA A 164 3.37 -8.57 36.60
C ALA A 164 2.34 -9.70 36.72
N ARG A 165 2.38 -10.48 37.81
CA ARG A 165 1.37 -11.51 38.11
C ARG A 165 -0.05 -10.95 38.21
N ILE A 166 -0.19 -9.70 38.68
CA ILE A 166 -1.49 -9.04 38.82
C ILE A 166 -1.98 -8.46 37.48
N CYS A 167 -1.10 -7.86 36.68
CA CYS A 167 -1.50 -7.22 35.44
C CYS A 167 -1.68 -8.20 34.27
N PHE A 168 -0.95 -9.32 34.25
CA PHE A 168 -0.95 -10.29 33.15
C PHE A 168 -1.64 -11.61 33.49
N LYS A 169 -2.61 -11.63 34.41
CA LYS A 169 -3.24 -12.85 34.98
C LYS A 169 -3.48 -14.00 33.98
N ASP A 170 -3.84 -13.70 32.73
CA ASP A 170 -4.14 -14.69 31.68
C ASP A 170 -3.08 -14.76 30.56
N SER A 171 -1.80 -14.49 30.86
CA SER A 171 -0.70 -14.47 29.90
C SER A 171 0.57 -15.12 30.48
N ALA A 172 1.40 -15.69 29.60
CA ALA A 172 2.72 -16.21 29.96
C ALA A 172 3.62 -15.16 30.63
N LEU A 173 3.37 -13.87 30.35
CA LEU A 173 4.09 -12.75 30.97
C LEU A 173 3.88 -12.67 32.49
N ALA A 174 2.78 -13.18 33.04
CA ALA A 174 2.56 -13.18 34.49
C ALA A 174 3.62 -14.00 35.24
N SER A 175 3.91 -15.21 34.76
CA SER A 175 4.90 -16.09 35.38
C SER A 175 6.34 -15.69 35.06
N GLN A 176 6.56 -14.96 33.96
CA GLN A 176 7.87 -14.46 33.54
C GLN A 176 8.21 -13.06 34.09
N GLY A 177 7.41 -12.52 35.01
CA GLY A 177 7.65 -11.20 35.59
C GLY A 177 7.55 -10.05 34.59
N GLY A 178 6.81 -10.23 33.49
CA GLY A 178 6.68 -9.25 32.42
C GLY A 178 7.86 -9.20 31.46
N ASP A 179 8.78 -10.17 31.48
CA ASP A 179 9.95 -10.23 30.59
C ASP A 179 9.53 -10.36 29.10
N LEU A 180 9.92 -9.38 28.29
CA LEU A 180 9.74 -9.39 26.84
C LEU A 180 10.98 -9.89 26.10
N GLY A 181 12.06 -10.19 26.84
CA GLY A 181 13.34 -10.60 26.28
C GLY A 181 14.11 -9.44 25.65
N TRP A 182 14.94 -9.78 24.68
CA TRP A 182 15.76 -8.82 23.93
C TRP A 182 14.92 -8.16 22.84
N VAL A 183 14.90 -6.83 22.85
CA VAL A 183 14.20 -6.01 21.86
C VAL A 183 15.17 -5.06 21.16
N GLU A 184 14.88 -4.79 19.89
CA GLU A 184 15.56 -3.82 19.05
C GLU A 184 14.73 -2.53 18.92
N TRP A 185 15.39 -1.44 18.49
CA TRP A 185 14.77 -0.12 18.40
C TRP A 185 13.51 -0.08 17.53
N ASP A 186 13.51 -0.82 16.43
CA ASP A 186 12.41 -0.87 15.47
C ASP A 186 11.21 -1.70 15.94
N GLN A 187 11.35 -2.54 16.96
CA GLN A 187 10.33 -3.47 17.45
C GLN A 187 9.33 -2.86 18.46
N LEU A 188 9.59 -1.63 18.95
CA LEU A 188 8.74 -0.93 19.92
C LEU A 188 8.05 0.29 19.31
N GLU A 189 6.86 0.66 19.80
CA GLU A 189 6.24 1.95 19.48
C GLU A 189 7.15 3.12 19.91
N TYR A 190 7.09 4.26 19.21
CA TYR A 190 8.05 5.37 19.36
C TYR A 190 8.34 5.75 20.82
N ASP A 191 7.30 6.00 21.63
CA ASP A 191 7.48 6.44 23.03
C ASP A 191 8.02 5.33 23.94
N MET A 192 7.64 4.07 23.69
CA MET A 192 8.21 2.92 24.40
C MET A 192 9.67 2.68 24.02
N ALA A 193 10.00 2.81 22.72
CA ALA A 193 11.36 2.70 22.23
C ALA A 193 12.26 3.77 22.85
N ARG A 194 11.82 5.04 22.82
CA ARG A 194 12.53 6.17 23.47
C ARG A 194 12.80 5.87 24.93
N ALA A 195 11.78 5.48 25.69
CA ALA A 195 11.95 5.14 27.10
C ALA A 195 12.93 3.98 27.31
N ALA A 196 12.76 2.86 26.60
CA ALA A 196 13.61 1.68 26.78
C ALA A 196 15.08 1.93 26.44
N PHE A 197 15.38 2.74 25.42
CA PHE A 197 16.75 2.94 24.96
C PHE A 197 17.48 4.10 25.66
N HIS A 198 16.74 5.05 26.26
CA HIS A 198 17.32 6.10 27.10
C HIS A 198 17.51 5.65 28.56
N GLN A 199 16.78 4.63 29.00
CA GLN A 199 16.74 4.24 30.40
C GLN A 199 17.96 3.40 30.82
N PRO A 200 18.60 3.73 31.97
CA PRO A 200 19.65 2.89 32.54
C PRO A 200 19.15 1.51 32.94
N VAL A 201 20.06 0.53 32.96
CA VAL A 201 19.78 -0.81 33.47
C VAL A 201 19.38 -0.76 34.96
N GLY A 202 18.34 -1.49 35.32
CA GLY A 202 17.76 -1.58 36.68
C GLY A 202 16.78 -0.47 37.03
N MET A 203 16.53 0.50 36.15
CA MET A 203 15.60 1.59 36.39
C MET A 203 14.22 1.28 35.79
N VAL A 204 13.15 1.67 36.50
CA VAL A 204 11.77 1.58 36.01
C VAL A 204 11.28 2.92 35.46
N SER A 205 10.65 2.92 34.29
CA SER A 205 10.09 4.09 33.64
C SER A 205 8.87 4.63 34.39
N GLY A 206 8.56 5.91 34.23
CA GLY A 206 7.20 6.39 34.49
C GLY A 206 6.18 5.79 33.52
N PRO A 207 4.86 6.04 33.70
CA PRO A 207 3.82 5.60 32.78
C PRO A 207 4.02 6.12 31.35
N ILE A 208 4.22 5.22 30.41
CA ILE A 208 4.37 5.49 28.97
C ILE A 208 3.06 5.17 28.28
N ARG A 209 2.49 6.14 27.57
CA ARG A 209 1.29 5.91 26.75
C ARG A 209 1.68 5.14 25.48
N SER A 210 0.90 4.12 25.14
CA SER A 210 0.99 3.39 23.88
C SER A 210 -0.36 3.33 23.18
N SER A 211 -0.40 2.63 22.06
CA SER A 211 -1.62 2.35 21.32
C SER A 211 -2.62 1.46 22.06
N PHE A 212 -2.19 0.81 23.15
CA PHE A 212 -3.00 -0.15 23.90
C PHE A 212 -3.32 0.32 25.32
N GLY A 213 -2.66 1.36 25.83
CA GLY A 213 -2.85 1.82 27.20
C GLY A 213 -1.60 2.48 27.74
N TYR A 214 -1.21 2.09 28.96
CA TYR A 214 -0.06 2.63 29.66
C TYR A 214 0.87 1.50 30.08
N HIS A 215 2.16 1.74 29.90
CA HIS A 215 3.22 0.78 30.21
C HIS A 215 4.17 1.35 31.26
N LEU A 216 4.70 0.47 32.10
CA LEU A 216 5.91 0.72 32.88
C LEU A 216 6.98 -0.22 32.33
N LEU A 217 8.18 0.27 32.06
CA LEU A 217 9.28 -0.50 31.49
C LEU A 217 10.42 -0.58 32.48
N GLU A 218 11.09 -1.73 32.54
CA GLU A 218 12.36 -1.90 33.24
C GLU A 218 13.39 -2.45 32.26
N VAL A 219 14.54 -1.78 32.14
CA VAL A 219 15.66 -2.30 31.34
C VAL A 219 16.50 -3.18 32.25
N THR A 220 16.59 -4.47 31.93
CA THR A 220 17.31 -5.46 32.76
C THR A 220 18.71 -5.79 32.24
N ASP A 221 18.96 -5.56 30.95
CA ASP A 221 20.27 -5.78 30.33
C ASP A 221 20.39 -4.97 29.02
N PHE A 222 21.62 -4.84 28.53
CA PHE A 222 21.96 -4.06 27.34
C PHE A 222 23.14 -4.65 26.57
N LYS A 223 23.01 -4.68 25.23
CA LYS A 223 24.10 -5.02 24.31
C LYS A 223 24.26 -3.93 23.26
N LYS A 224 25.51 -3.64 22.91
CA LYS A 224 25.88 -2.69 21.86
C LYS A 224 26.88 -3.32 20.90
N LYS A 225 26.77 -3.00 19.62
CA LYS A 225 27.84 -3.33 18.66
C LYS A 225 29.09 -2.49 18.97
N PRO A 226 30.28 -3.10 19.08
CA PRO A 226 31.45 -2.45 19.65
C PRO A 226 32.11 -1.39 18.76
N LEU A 227 31.88 -1.42 17.45
CA LEU A 227 32.45 -0.46 16.49
C LEU A 227 31.35 0.09 15.59
N ILE A 228 31.28 1.43 15.53
CA ILE A 228 30.36 2.18 14.67
C ILE A 228 31.18 3.32 14.08
N THR A 229 31.42 3.29 12.78
CA THR A 229 32.18 4.33 12.10
C THR A 229 31.28 5.46 11.62
N ARG A 230 31.83 6.68 11.50
CA ARG A 230 31.12 7.81 10.89
C ARG A 230 30.69 7.50 9.45
N TYR A 231 31.49 6.73 8.72
CA TYR A 231 31.14 6.30 7.37
C TYR A 231 29.89 5.42 7.35
N GLU A 232 29.80 4.42 8.22
CA GLU A 232 28.61 3.56 8.34
C GLU A 232 27.37 4.38 8.73
N TYR A 233 27.49 5.36 9.65
CA TYR A 233 26.40 6.28 9.94
C TYR A 233 25.93 7.01 8.69
N MET A 234 26.85 7.64 7.94
CA MET A 234 26.49 8.41 6.74
C MET A 234 25.78 7.56 5.68
N VAL A 235 26.19 6.30 5.51
CA VAL A 235 25.53 5.34 4.60
C VAL A 235 24.11 5.01 5.07
N HIS A 236 23.87 4.92 6.39
CA HIS A 236 22.57 4.52 6.94
C HIS A 236 21.66 5.67 7.38
N LYS A 237 22.18 6.91 7.46
CA LYS A 237 21.47 8.11 7.93
C LYS A 237 20.09 8.27 7.30
N ARG A 238 20.00 8.09 5.97
CA ARG A 238 18.72 8.20 5.24
C ARG A 238 17.72 7.13 5.67
N LYS A 239 18.16 5.88 5.86
CA LYS A 239 17.31 4.78 6.34
C LYS A 239 16.80 5.04 7.76
N VAL A 240 17.66 5.54 8.64
CA VAL A 240 17.30 5.87 10.03
C VAL A 240 16.29 7.00 10.08
N LYS A 241 16.51 8.06 9.29
CA LYS A 241 15.53 9.15 9.15
C LYS A 241 14.16 8.62 8.70
N TYR A 242 14.11 7.73 7.71
CA TYR A 242 12.84 7.12 7.28
C TYR A 242 12.20 6.28 8.38
N LEU A 243 12.97 5.52 9.15
CA LEU A 243 12.46 4.77 10.30
C LEU A 243 11.85 5.69 11.36
N LEU A 244 12.47 6.85 11.62
CA LEU A 244 11.92 7.86 12.53
C LEU A 244 10.65 8.51 12.01
N GLU A 245 10.64 8.95 10.75
CA GLU A 245 9.43 9.46 10.09
C GLU A 245 8.30 8.44 10.14
N TYR A 246 8.62 7.15 9.98
CA TYR A 246 7.67 6.05 10.11
C TYR A 246 7.08 5.95 11.51
N LYS A 247 7.93 5.84 12.54
CA LYS A 247 7.50 5.71 13.94
C LYS A 247 6.71 6.92 14.44
N LEU A 248 7.13 8.13 14.08
CA LEU A 248 6.40 9.36 14.38
C LEU A 248 5.06 9.42 13.65
N GLY A 249 5.03 8.96 12.40
CA GLY A 249 3.81 8.82 11.62
C GLY A 249 2.78 7.92 12.29
N GLU A 250 3.19 6.75 12.76
CA GLU A 250 2.33 5.84 13.52
C GLU A 250 1.78 6.50 14.79
N LYS A 251 2.66 7.10 15.60
CA LYS A 251 2.29 7.79 16.84
C LYS A 251 1.25 8.88 16.60
N TYR A 252 1.55 9.85 15.73
CA TYR A 252 0.67 11.00 15.55
C TYR A 252 -0.62 10.65 14.82
N ALA A 253 -0.59 9.69 13.91
CA ALA A 253 -1.80 9.21 13.27
C ALA A 253 -2.69 8.45 14.27
N PHE A 254 -2.10 7.68 15.19
CA PHE A 254 -2.86 6.98 16.23
C PHE A 254 -3.55 7.96 17.17
N GLU A 255 -2.83 8.97 17.65
CA GLU A 255 -3.40 10.04 18.46
C GLU A 255 -4.56 10.74 17.74
N TYR A 256 -4.37 11.08 16.47
CA TYR A 256 -5.39 11.72 15.63
C TYR A 256 -6.64 10.83 15.48
N ILE A 257 -6.46 9.55 15.15
CA ILE A 257 -7.56 8.62 14.95
C ILE A 257 -8.33 8.39 16.24
N ASN A 258 -7.69 8.28 17.40
CA ASN A 258 -8.41 8.17 18.66
C ASN A 258 -9.29 9.39 18.95
N GLN A 259 -8.76 10.58 18.70
CA GLN A 259 -9.53 11.81 18.87
C GLN A 259 -10.72 11.83 17.91
N LEU A 260 -10.51 11.45 16.65
CA LEU A 260 -11.56 11.35 15.64
C LEU A 260 -12.65 10.35 16.09
N MET A 261 -12.25 9.15 16.48
CA MET A 261 -13.14 8.05 16.90
C MET A 261 -13.96 8.38 18.15
N SER A 262 -13.46 9.22 19.06
CA SER A 262 -14.17 9.58 20.30
C SER A 262 -15.49 10.33 20.08
N HIS A 263 -15.72 10.90 18.88
CA HIS A 263 -16.92 11.66 18.55
C HIS A 263 -17.80 10.97 17.49
N VAL A 264 -17.45 9.75 17.07
CA VAL A 264 -18.15 9.04 16.00
C VAL A 264 -19.48 8.48 16.50
N ARG A 265 -20.56 8.72 15.74
CA ARG A 265 -21.85 8.05 15.90
C ARG A 265 -21.88 6.85 14.95
N LEU A 266 -21.89 5.64 15.50
CA LEU A 266 -21.83 4.40 14.74
C LEU A 266 -23.01 3.50 15.08
N ASN A 267 -23.80 3.13 14.07
CA ASN A 267 -24.81 2.08 14.15
C ASN A 267 -24.47 1.01 13.12
N TYR A 268 -24.22 -0.23 13.54
CA TYR A 268 -23.97 -1.35 12.62
C TYR A 268 -25.22 -2.19 12.41
N ASN A 269 -25.33 -2.83 11.25
CA ASN A 269 -26.35 -3.84 10.97
C ASN A 269 -25.77 -5.23 11.29
N PRO A 270 -26.16 -5.87 12.41
CA PRO A 270 -25.55 -7.13 12.85
C PRO A 270 -25.75 -8.27 11.85
N GLU A 271 -26.92 -8.35 11.21
CA GLU A 271 -27.24 -9.42 10.25
C GLU A 271 -26.37 -9.34 9.00
N VAL A 272 -26.21 -8.13 8.45
CA VAL A 272 -25.33 -7.90 7.28
C VAL A 272 -23.88 -8.15 7.65
N MET A 273 -23.44 -7.70 8.85
CA MET A 273 -22.08 -7.93 9.33
C MET A 273 -21.76 -9.42 9.50
N GLU A 274 -22.67 -10.18 10.11
CA GLU A 274 -22.52 -11.63 10.27
C GLU A 274 -22.53 -12.35 8.91
N PHE A 275 -23.41 -11.95 8.00
CA PHE A 275 -23.45 -12.50 6.64
C PHE A 275 -22.12 -12.27 5.91
N VAL A 276 -21.58 -11.04 5.95
CA VAL A 276 -20.32 -10.70 5.29
C VAL A 276 -19.14 -11.44 5.92
N ASP A 277 -19.07 -11.54 7.26
CA ASP A 277 -18.03 -12.33 7.94
C ASP A 277 -18.07 -13.79 7.47
N ASN A 278 -19.22 -14.44 7.57
CA ASN A 278 -19.40 -15.83 7.18
C ASN A 278 -19.05 -16.09 5.71
N LYS A 279 -19.35 -15.14 4.82
CA LYS A 279 -19.05 -15.25 3.38
C LYS A 279 -17.61 -14.93 3.00
N SER A 280 -16.86 -14.22 3.85
CA SER A 280 -15.49 -13.78 3.54
C SER A 280 -14.39 -14.51 4.31
N ARG A 281 -14.72 -15.14 5.44
CA ARG A 281 -13.77 -15.80 6.37
C ARG A 281 -12.81 -16.78 5.69
N ASP A 282 -13.27 -17.47 4.65
CA ASP A 282 -12.48 -18.50 3.99
C ASP A 282 -11.53 -18.00 2.91
N PHE A 283 -11.59 -16.71 2.54
CA PHE A 283 -10.80 -16.18 1.44
C PHE A 283 -9.42 -15.65 1.87
N PHE A 284 -9.23 -15.24 3.12
CA PHE A 284 -8.00 -14.59 3.58
C PHE A 284 -7.14 -15.51 4.47
N LYS A 285 -6.74 -16.67 3.92
CA LYS A 285 -6.04 -17.74 4.67
C LYS A 285 -4.53 -17.79 4.46
N ARG A 286 -3.98 -16.98 3.55
CA ARG A 286 -2.53 -16.96 3.30
C ARG A 286 -1.82 -16.45 4.54
N LYS A 287 -0.66 -17.01 4.88
CA LYS A 287 0.15 -16.43 5.98
C LYS A 287 0.68 -15.06 5.51
N PRO A 288 0.50 -13.98 6.29
CA PRO A 288 1.08 -12.69 5.97
C PRO A 288 2.60 -12.79 5.80
N SER A 289 3.14 -12.06 4.84
CA SER A 289 4.54 -12.03 4.47
C SER A 289 5.10 -10.61 4.51
N THR A 290 6.43 -10.48 4.49
CA THR A 290 7.08 -9.17 4.39
C THR A 290 6.75 -8.46 3.07
N LEU A 291 6.42 -9.20 2.01
CA LEU A 291 5.98 -8.60 0.75
C LEU A 291 4.66 -7.85 0.94
N ASP A 292 3.72 -8.41 1.71
CA ASP A 292 2.42 -7.80 1.97
C ASP A 292 2.60 -6.42 2.63
N GLN A 293 3.63 -6.24 3.47
CA GLN A 293 3.97 -4.96 4.12
C GLN A 293 4.46 -3.87 3.15
N THR A 294 4.82 -4.24 1.92
CA THR A 294 5.34 -3.31 0.90
C THR A 294 4.44 -3.18 -0.32
N SER A 295 3.50 -4.11 -0.50
CA SER A 295 2.61 -4.16 -1.65
C SER A 295 1.57 -3.05 -1.64
N GLU A 296 1.34 -2.45 -2.81
CA GLU A 296 0.27 -1.44 -2.98
C GLU A 296 -1.13 -2.07 -2.90
N PHE A 297 -1.28 -3.30 -3.41
CA PHE A 297 -2.51 -4.09 -3.36
C PHE A 297 -2.30 -5.28 -2.44
N GLN A 298 -3.25 -5.50 -1.54
CA GLN A 298 -3.13 -6.48 -0.46
C GLN A 298 -3.71 -7.84 -0.84
N LEU A 299 -4.67 -7.87 -1.75
CA LEU A 299 -5.30 -9.09 -2.23
C LEU A 299 -4.75 -9.50 -3.60
N THR A 300 -4.64 -10.82 -3.81
CA THR A 300 -4.47 -11.36 -5.16
C THR A 300 -5.74 -11.18 -5.98
N ASP A 301 -5.61 -11.19 -7.31
CA ASP A 301 -6.77 -11.12 -8.22
C ASP A 301 -7.80 -12.22 -7.93
N HIS A 302 -7.34 -13.42 -7.55
CA HIS A 302 -8.21 -14.54 -7.22
C HIS A 302 -8.96 -14.34 -5.90
N GLU A 303 -8.27 -13.91 -4.84
CA GLU A 303 -8.92 -13.60 -3.55
C GLU A 303 -9.96 -12.49 -3.71
N LEU A 304 -9.61 -11.41 -4.43
CA LEU A 304 -10.51 -10.29 -4.68
C LEU A 304 -11.72 -10.72 -5.51
N GLN A 305 -11.50 -11.46 -6.59
CA GLN A 305 -12.61 -11.94 -7.44
C GLN A 305 -13.56 -12.87 -6.68
N ASN A 306 -13.03 -13.78 -5.85
CA ASN A 306 -13.86 -14.73 -5.10
C ASN A 306 -14.73 -14.02 -4.06
N VAL A 307 -14.16 -13.07 -3.31
CA VAL A 307 -14.93 -12.31 -2.32
C VAL A 307 -15.97 -11.39 -2.98
N GLU A 308 -15.61 -10.74 -4.10
CA GLU A 308 -16.54 -9.93 -4.89
C GLU A 308 -17.73 -10.75 -5.40
N LEU A 309 -17.48 -11.95 -5.96
CA LEU A 309 -18.53 -12.84 -6.43
C LEU A 309 -19.42 -13.36 -5.29
N SER A 310 -18.83 -13.70 -4.15
CA SER A 310 -19.54 -14.21 -2.97
C SER A 310 -20.53 -13.19 -2.38
N LEU A 311 -20.19 -11.90 -2.45
CA LEU A 311 -20.94 -10.80 -1.85
C LEU A 311 -21.71 -9.92 -2.86
N TRP A 312 -21.66 -10.26 -4.14
CA TRP A 312 -22.17 -9.45 -5.25
C TRP A 312 -23.62 -8.98 -5.08
N ASN A 313 -24.50 -9.89 -4.71
CA ASN A 313 -25.94 -9.62 -4.57
C ASN A 313 -26.27 -8.78 -3.33
N THR A 314 -25.34 -8.67 -2.37
CA THR A 314 -25.51 -7.92 -1.12
C THR A 314 -24.78 -6.58 -1.14
N ARG A 315 -24.15 -6.19 -2.25
CA ARG A 315 -23.30 -4.98 -2.34
C ARG A 315 -24.01 -3.67 -1.96
N SER A 316 -25.33 -3.60 -2.13
CA SER A 316 -26.13 -2.41 -1.81
C SER A 316 -26.58 -2.37 -0.35
N GLU A 317 -26.45 -3.48 0.38
CA GLU A 317 -26.86 -3.56 1.79
C GLU A 317 -25.98 -2.67 2.66
N VAL A 318 -26.60 -2.03 3.64
CA VAL A 318 -25.93 -1.12 4.57
C VAL A 318 -25.33 -1.94 5.72
N MET A 319 -24.00 -1.97 5.78
CA MET A 319 -23.25 -2.61 6.89
C MET A 319 -23.27 -1.73 8.13
N ALA A 320 -23.12 -0.42 7.96
CA ALA A 320 -23.12 0.55 9.05
C ALA A 320 -23.60 1.93 8.61
N VAL A 321 -24.11 2.70 9.56
CA VAL A 321 -24.37 4.13 9.44
C VAL A 321 -23.36 4.86 10.32
N ILE A 322 -22.51 5.65 9.68
CA ILE A 322 -21.38 6.36 10.29
C ILE A 322 -21.63 7.86 10.16
N ASN A 323 -21.84 8.55 11.28
CA ASN A 323 -22.19 9.97 11.31
C ASN A 323 -23.37 10.32 10.37
N GLY A 324 -24.36 9.43 10.29
CA GLY A 324 -25.56 9.58 9.45
C GLY A 324 -25.38 9.21 7.98
N LYS A 325 -24.19 8.75 7.56
CA LYS A 325 -23.93 8.29 6.19
C LYS A 325 -23.88 6.76 6.12
N ASN A 326 -24.47 6.20 5.07
CA ASN A 326 -24.45 4.76 4.85
C ASN A 326 -23.06 4.29 4.39
N TYR A 327 -22.64 3.18 4.95
CA TYR A 327 -21.46 2.42 4.55
C TYR A 327 -21.93 1.02 4.13
N THR A 328 -21.82 0.73 2.84
CA THR A 328 -22.40 -0.47 2.23
C THR A 328 -21.38 -1.59 2.05
N VAL A 329 -21.87 -2.80 1.79
CA VAL A 329 -21.01 -3.95 1.44
C VAL A 329 -20.15 -3.66 0.21
N GLY A 330 -20.65 -2.92 -0.77
CA GLY A 330 -19.89 -2.54 -1.96
C GLY A 330 -18.71 -1.60 -1.65
N MET A 331 -18.88 -0.67 -0.70
CA MET A 331 -17.78 0.18 -0.23
C MET A 331 -16.73 -0.66 0.49
N PHE A 332 -17.17 -1.54 1.38
CA PHE A 332 -16.29 -2.48 2.08
C PHE A 332 -15.48 -3.36 1.12
N LEU A 333 -16.12 -3.95 0.11
CA LEU A 333 -15.47 -4.74 -0.93
C LEU A 333 -14.37 -3.94 -1.66
N GLY A 334 -14.63 -2.68 -1.99
CA GLY A 334 -13.63 -1.80 -2.60
C GLY A 334 -12.43 -1.53 -1.69
N ASP A 335 -12.67 -1.35 -0.39
CA ASP A 335 -11.64 -1.06 0.59
C ASP A 335 -10.74 -2.26 0.92
N LEU A 336 -11.24 -3.50 0.79
CA LEU A 336 -10.49 -4.73 1.12
C LEU A 336 -9.08 -4.77 0.52
N ASN A 337 -8.92 -4.35 -0.74
CA ASN A 337 -7.62 -4.42 -1.42
C ASN A 337 -6.57 -3.43 -0.89
N TYR A 338 -6.99 -2.47 -0.06
CA TYR A 338 -6.13 -1.45 0.55
C TYR A 338 -6.05 -1.60 2.08
N ILE A 339 -6.72 -2.60 2.65
CA ILE A 339 -6.58 -2.97 4.06
C ILE A 339 -5.40 -3.92 4.20
N PRO A 340 -4.47 -3.66 5.15
CA PRO A 340 -3.31 -4.52 5.35
C PRO A 340 -3.68 -6.00 5.51
N TYR A 341 -2.97 -6.88 4.81
CA TYR A 341 -3.33 -8.30 4.75
C TYR A 341 -3.29 -8.97 6.13
N ASP A 342 -2.44 -8.49 7.05
CA ASP A 342 -2.43 -8.97 8.44
C ASP A 342 -3.76 -8.73 9.15
N ALA A 343 -4.46 -7.63 8.86
CA ALA A 343 -5.78 -7.35 9.41
C ALA A 343 -6.84 -8.27 8.78
N LEU A 344 -6.77 -8.46 7.46
CA LEU A 344 -7.64 -9.37 6.69
C LEU A 344 -7.55 -10.81 7.22
N TYR A 345 -6.32 -11.29 7.42
CA TYR A 345 -6.01 -12.61 7.93
C TYR A 345 -6.47 -12.82 9.38
N LYS A 346 -6.43 -11.76 10.20
CA LYS A 346 -6.64 -11.87 11.65
C LYS A 346 -8.08 -12.12 12.03
N SER A 347 -9.03 -11.30 11.53
CA SER A 347 -10.47 -11.52 11.68
C SER A 347 -11.27 -10.44 10.95
N PHE A 348 -12.53 -10.73 10.64
CA PHE A 348 -13.46 -9.76 10.09
C PHE A 348 -13.59 -8.48 10.93
N ARG A 349 -13.57 -8.58 12.27
CA ARG A 349 -13.59 -7.42 13.14
C ARG A 349 -12.43 -6.47 12.87
N TRP A 350 -11.21 -6.99 12.77
CA TRP A 350 -10.03 -6.18 12.48
C TRP A 350 -10.14 -5.52 11.10
N THR A 351 -10.58 -6.27 10.10
CA THR A 351 -10.85 -5.74 8.77
C THR A 351 -11.86 -4.59 8.80
N PHE A 352 -12.99 -4.76 9.49
CA PHE A 352 -14.01 -3.73 9.60
C PHE A 352 -13.52 -2.50 10.36
N ASP A 353 -12.73 -2.70 11.41
CA ASP A 353 -12.14 -1.60 12.18
C ASP A 353 -11.22 -0.73 11.29
N TYR A 354 -10.41 -1.37 10.44
CA TYR A 354 -9.63 -0.68 9.42
C TYR A 354 -10.48 0.07 8.41
N ALA A 355 -11.54 -0.56 7.92
CA ALA A 355 -12.45 0.02 6.94
C ALA A 355 -13.16 1.27 7.50
N LEU A 356 -13.63 1.22 8.74
CA LEU A 356 -14.24 2.36 9.42
C LEU A 356 -13.24 3.50 9.63
N ARG A 357 -12.02 3.20 10.09
CA ARG A 357 -10.93 4.19 10.21
C ARG A 357 -10.70 4.88 8.87
N ASP A 358 -10.57 4.10 7.80
CA ASP A 358 -10.29 4.61 6.46
C ASP A 358 -11.44 5.43 5.90
N TYR A 359 -12.69 5.00 6.15
CA TYR A 359 -13.86 5.77 5.79
C TYR A 359 -13.84 7.16 6.45
N LEU A 360 -13.60 7.23 7.76
CA LEU A 360 -13.58 8.49 8.52
C LEU A 360 -12.47 9.44 8.04
N LEU A 361 -11.25 8.93 7.84
CA LEU A 361 -10.14 9.72 7.30
C LEU A 361 -10.44 10.22 5.88
N THR A 362 -11.14 9.42 5.08
CA THR A 362 -11.58 9.83 3.74
C THR A 362 -12.61 10.95 3.81
N GLN A 363 -13.57 10.88 4.74
CA GLN A 363 -14.55 11.97 4.93
C GLN A 363 -13.87 13.28 5.36
N GLU A 364 -12.90 13.23 6.26
CA GLU A 364 -12.08 14.40 6.64
C GLU A 364 -11.31 14.96 5.44
N ALA A 365 -10.69 14.10 4.63
CA ALA A 365 -9.99 14.50 3.41
C ALA A 365 -10.92 15.20 2.40
N LEU A 366 -12.14 14.72 2.24
CA LEU A 366 -13.16 15.34 1.39
C LEU A 366 -13.63 16.69 1.95
N ALA A 367 -13.84 16.78 3.27
CA ALA A 367 -14.20 18.04 3.92
C ALA A 367 -13.10 19.12 3.74
N MET A 368 -11.84 18.70 3.65
CA MET A 368 -10.69 19.55 3.35
C MET A 368 -10.52 19.89 1.86
N GLY A 369 -11.38 19.38 0.96
CA GLY A 369 -11.30 19.62 -0.49
C GLY A 369 -10.11 18.94 -1.17
N LEU A 370 -9.56 17.87 -0.58
CA LEU A 370 -8.34 17.21 -1.09
C LEU A 370 -8.57 16.46 -2.41
N GLU A 371 -9.82 16.23 -2.79
CA GLU A 371 -10.18 15.67 -4.09
C GLU A 371 -9.84 16.59 -5.27
N LYS A 372 -9.70 17.90 -5.01
CA LYS A 372 -9.26 18.88 -6.02
C LYS A 372 -7.74 18.85 -6.24
N ASN A 373 -7.00 18.17 -5.37
CA ASN A 373 -5.55 18.05 -5.50
C ASN A 373 -5.18 17.41 -6.85
N GLN A 374 -4.25 18.06 -7.57
CA GLN A 374 -3.87 17.63 -8.92
C GLN A 374 -3.35 16.19 -8.96
N GLN A 375 -2.55 15.78 -7.97
CA GLN A 375 -1.98 14.44 -7.92
C GLN A 375 -3.01 13.37 -7.60
N VAL A 376 -4.04 13.69 -6.81
CA VAL A 376 -5.18 12.77 -6.59
C VAL A 376 -5.89 12.53 -7.92
N ARG A 377 -6.28 13.61 -8.62
CA ARG A 377 -6.95 13.51 -9.92
C ARG A 377 -6.13 12.73 -10.94
N LEU A 378 -4.85 13.08 -11.11
CA LEU A 378 -3.96 12.44 -12.09
C LEU A 378 -3.78 10.95 -11.80
N LYS A 379 -3.48 10.57 -10.55
CA LYS A 379 -3.31 9.15 -10.18
C LYS A 379 -4.61 8.37 -10.33
N THR A 380 -5.76 8.94 -9.94
CA THR A 380 -7.07 8.31 -10.17
C THR A 380 -7.33 8.10 -11.65
N THR A 381 -7.04 9.08 -12.51
CA THR A 381 -7.19 8.92 -13.97
C THR A 381 -6.28 7.84 -14.54
N LEU A 382 -4.99 7.82 -14.16
CA LEU A 382 -4.06 6.78 -14.61
C LEU A 382 -4.50 5.37 -14.17
N PHE A 383 -5.01 5.25 -12.95
CA PHE A 383 -5.55 3.99 -12.45
C PHE A 383 -6.85 3.59 -13.16
N GLN A 384 -7.71 4.56 -13.49
CA GLN A 384 -8.89 4.34 -14.32
C GLN A 384 -8.54 3.78 -15.69
N GLU A 385 -7.56 4.39 -16.36
CA GLU A 385 -7.08 3.90 -17.65
C GLU A 385 -6.49 2.49 -17.56
N TYR A 386 -5.74 2.21 -16.50
CA TYR A 386 -5.22 0.87 -16.21
C TYR A 386 -6.36 -0.15 -16.05
N LEU A 387 -7.36 0.12 -15.20
CA LEU A 387 -8.46 -0.83 -14.99
C LEU A 387 -9.33 -1.04 -16.24
N LEU A 388 -9.46 -0.03 -17.11
CA LEU A 388 -10.23 -0.13 -18.36
C LEU A 388 -9.53 -0.96 -19.42
N GLU A 389 -8.22 -0.81 -19.58
CA GLU A 389 -7.50 -1.51 -20.65
C GLU A 389 -7.42 -3.03 -20.40
N GLN A 390 -7.34 -3.48 -19.15
CA GLN A 390 -7.14 -4.89 -18.80
C GLN A 390 -8.25 -5.80 -19.35
N PRO A 391 -9.54 -5.58 -19.04
CA PRO A 391 -10.60 -6.45 -19.54
C PRO A 391 -10.74 -6.36 -21.07
N LEU A 392 -10.49 -5.20 -21.69
CA LEU A 392 -10.48 -5.07 -23.15
C LEU A 392 -9.35 -5.90 -23.78
N ARG A 393 -8.13 -5.85 -23.23
CA ARG A 393 -7.01 -6.70 -23.68
C ARG A 393 -7.36 -8.17 -23.58
N GLN A 394 -7.96 -8.60 -22.47
CA GLN A 394 -8.39 -9.99 -22.27
C GLN A 394 -9.48 -10.40 -23.27
N GLU A 395 -10.47 -9.54 -23.54
CA GLU A 395 -11.49 -9.79 -24.56
C GLU A 395 -10.85 -10.02 -25.94
N ILE A 396 -9.95 -9.13 -26.35
CA ILE A 396 -9.26 -9.22 -27.65
C ILE A 396 -8.48 -10.53 -27.76
N ILE A 397 -7.74 -10.90 -26.71
CA ILE A 397 -6.92 -12.12 -26.69
C ILE A 397 -7.81 -13.37 -26.74
N ARG A 398 -8.95 -13.37 -26.05
CA ARG A 398 -9.91 -14.51 -26.05
C ARG A 398 -10.59 -14.72 -27.39
N GLN A 399 -10.77 -13.65 -28.18
CA GLN A 399 -11.36 -13.72 -29.52
C GLN A 399 -10.38 -14.25 -30.59
N VAL A 400 -9.10 -14.43 -30.27
CA VAL A 400 -8.12 -14.95 -31.22
C VAL A 400 -8.37 -16.43 -31.49
N THR A 401 -8.66 -16.75 -32.74
CA THR A 401 -8.81 -18.12 -33.24
C THR A 401 -7.84 -18.38 -34.40
N VAL A 402 -7.57 -19.67 -34.63
CA VAL A 402 -6.79 -20.18 -35.76
C VAL A 402 -7.67 -21.19 -36.49
N ASP A 403 -7.78 -21.05 -37.80
CA ASP A 403 -8.54 -21.98 -38.63
C ASP A 403 -7.64 -23.04 -39.31
N GLU A 404 -8.28 -24.08 -39.83
CA GLU A 404 -7.60 -25.21 -40.47
C GLU A 404 -6.79 -24.79 -41.71
N LYS A 405 -7.23 -23.75 -42.43
CA LYS A 405 -6.57 -23.28 -43.64
C LYS A 405 -5.26 -22.58 -43.30
N GLU A 406 -5.27 -21.77 -42.24
CA GLU A 406 -4.07 -21.12 -41.69
C GLU A 406 -3.06 -22.16 -41.20
N MET A 407 -3.51 -23.20 -40.50
CA MET A 407 -2.62 -24.27 -40.02
C MET A 407 -1.97 -25.04 -41.17
N LYS A 408 -2.73 -25.40 -42.20
CA LYS A 408 -2.20 -26.08 -43.40
C LYS A 408 -1.21 -25.19 -44.14
N SER A 409 -1.53 -23.91 -44.33
CA SER A 409 -0.62 -22.96 -44.96
C SER A 409 0.67 -22.77 -44.16
N TYR A 410 0.61 -22.76 -42.84
CA TYR A 410 1.81 -22.72 -42.00
C TYR A 410 2.67 -23.96 -42.19
N PHE A 411 2.06 -25.17 -42.14
CA PHE A 411 2.75 -26.44 -42.35
C PHE A 411 3.49 -26.51 -43.69
N GLU A 412 2.84 -26.09 -44.77
CA GLU A 412 3.43 -26.08 -46.13
C GLU A 412 4.60 -25.10 -46.25
N ASN A 413 4.54 -23.97 -45.54
CA ASN A 413 5.56 -22.92 -45.62
C ASN A 413 6.73 -23.11 -44.63
N HIS A 414 6.63 -24.04 -43.68
CA HIS A 414 7.66 -24.29 -42.65
C HIS A 414 8.16 -25.76 -42.64
N PRO A 415 8.64 -26.30 -43.78
CA PRO A 415 9.00 -27.72 -43.90
C PRO A 415 10.19 -28.12 -43.00
N LYS A 416 11.10 -27.18 -42.70
CA LYS A 416 12.27 -27.44 -41.84
C LYS A 416 11.89 -27.61 -40.37
N GLU A 417 10.89 -26.86 -39.89
CA GLU A 417 10.39 -26.92 -38.52
C GLU A 417 9.56 -28.19 -38.29
N CYS A 418 8.90 -28.68 -39.34
CA CYS A 418 8.08 -29.89 -39.29
C CYS A 418 8.88 -31.19 -39.37
N LYS A 419 10.19 -31.16 -39.67
CA LYS A 419 11.14 -32.32 -39.63
C LYS A 419 10.61 -33.64 -40.27
N GLY A 420 9.80 -33.54 -41.33
CA GLY A 420 9.21 -34.71 -42.01
C GLY A 420 8.01 -35.35 -41.30
N ALA A 421 7.52 -34.76 -40.22
CA ALA A 421 6.27 -35.15 -39.57
C ALA A 421 5.06 -34.82 -40.46
N THR A 422 3.99 -35.57 -40.33
CA THR A 422 2.74 -35.32 -41.05
C THR A 422 2.01 -34.11 -40.48
N TYR A 423 1.10 -33.54 -41.27
CA TYR A 423 0.25 -32.44 -40.81
C TYR A 423 -0.52 -32.80 -39.53
N GLU A 424 -1.09 -34.01 -39.45
CA GLU A 424 -1.82 -34.46 -38.26
C GLU A 424 -0.92 -34.57 -37.02
N GLN A 425 0.36 -34.91 -37.18
CA GLN A 425 1.33 -34.92 -36.08
C GLN A 425 1.70 -33.51 -35.61
N MET A 426 1.72 -32.54 -36.53
CA MET A 426 2.11 -31.15 -36.23
C MET A 426 0.93 -30.23 -35.89
N LYS A 427 -0.30 -30.66 -36.14
CA LYS A 427 -1.51 -29.83 -36.07
C LYS A 427 -1.65 -29.04 -34.77
N GLU A 428 -1.55 -29.69 -33.62
CA GLU A 428 -1.68 -29.01 -32.32
C GLU A 428 -0.50 -28.09 -32.00
N ILE A 429 0.72 -28.43 -32.45
CA ILE A 429 1.92 -27.58 -32.27
C ILE A 429 1.74 -26.30 -33.08
N ILE A 430 1.39 -26.44 -34.36
CA ILE A 430 1.13 -25.32 -35.29
C ILE A 430 -0.02 -24.46 -34.78
N ARG A 431 -1.10 -25.09 -34.30
CA ARG A 431 -2.23 -24.38 -33.69
C ARG A 431 -1.77 -23.48 -32.55
N ASN A 432 -0.98 -24.02 -31.62
CA ASN A 432 -0.50 -23.28 -30.46
C ASN A 432 0.47 -22.16 -30.86
N GLU A 433 1.36 -22.40 -31.81
CA GLU A 433 2.31 -21.41 -32.32
C GLU A 433 1.59 -20.25 -33.02
N LEU A 434 0.68 -20.55 -33.94
CA LEU A 434 -0.17 -19.56 -34.60
C LEU A 434 -1.06 -18.79 -33.61
N LEU A 435 -1.62 -19.46 -32.60
CA LEU A 435 -2.39 -18.81 -31.55
C LEU A 435 -1.52 -17.83 -30.77
N MET A 436 -0.30 -18.22 -30.39
CA MET A 436 0.64 -17.36 -29.68
C MET A 436 1.03 -16.14 -30.51
N GLU A 437 1.42 -16.32 -31.77
CA GLU A 437 1.74 -15.22 -32.67
C GLU A 437 0.57 -14.25 -32.87
N LYS A 438 -0.62 -14.79 -33.13
CA LYS A 438 -1.81 -13.98 -33.33
C LYS A 438 -2.17 -13.21 -32.06
N LYS A 439 -2.08 -13.82 -30.88
CA LYS A 439 -2.31 -13.15 -29.60
C LYS A 439 -1.32 -12.00 -29.37
N GLN A 440 -0.03 -12.20 -29.67
CA GLN A 440 0.98 -11.12 -29.58
C GLN A 440 0.67 -9.95 -30.52
N LYS A 441 0.18 -10.23 -31.74
CA LYS A 441 -0.15 -9.21 -32.75
C LYS A 441 -1.55 -8.58 -32.54
N ALA A 442 -2.44 -9.22 -31.79
CA ALA A 442 -3.85 -8.82 -31.69
C ALA A 442 -4.05 -7.41 -31.13
N VAL A 443 -3.46 -7.11 -29.97
CA VAL A 443 -3.58 -5.79 -29.35
C VAL A 443 -2.87 -4.70 -30.18
N PRO A 444 -1.62 -4.87 -30.65
CA PRO A 444 -0.98 -3.92 -31.57
C PRO A 444 -1.79 -3.65 -32.84
N ASN A 445 -2.42 -4.69 -33.41
CA ASN A 445 -3.28 -4.54 -34.59
C ASN A 445 -4.54 -3.72 -34.30
N LEU A 446 -5.19 -3.95 -33.15
CA LEU A 446 -6.32 -3.11 -32.74
C LEU A 446 -5.89 -1.66 -32.56
N VAL A 447 -4.76 -1.41 -31.88
CA VAL A 447 -4.24 -0.05 -31.69
C VAL A 447 -4.01 0.62 -33.04
N ARG A 448 -3.33 -0.06 -33.99
CA ARG A 448 -3.13 0.46 -35.35
C ARG A 448 -4.45 0.75 -36.09
N LYS A 449 -5.49 -0.06 -35.85
CA LYS A 449 -6.83 0.16 -36.42
C LYS A 449 -7.50 1.38 -35.79
N LEU A 450 -7.44 1.51 -34.46
CA LEU A 450 -8.01 2.64 -33.72
C LEU A 450 -7.31 3.95 -34.06
N THR A 451 -6.00 3.90 -34.36
CA THR A 451 -5.23 5.10 -34.71
C THR A 451 -5.19 5.43 -36.20
N ARG A 452 -5.86 4.64 -37.04
CA ARG A 452 -5.88 4.87 -38.49
C ARG A 452 -6.54 6.21 -38.81
N GLY A 453 -5.79 7.09 -39.48
CA GLY A 453 -6.29 8.41 -39.87
C GLY A 453 -6.28 9.46 -38.76
N ILE A 454 -5.74 9.14 -37.58
CA ILE A 454 -5.61 10.08 -36.47
C ILE A 454 -4.12 10.34 -36.20
N ALA A 455 -3.75 11.61 -36.02
CA ALA A 455 -2.37 11.99 -35.76
C ALA A 455 -1.91 11.46 -34.39
N VAL A 456 -0.86 10.64 -34.41
CA VAL A 456 -0.11 10.19 -33.23
C VAL A 456 1.20 10.97 -33.16
N LYS A 457 1.45 11.68 -32.06
CA LYS A 457 2.69 12.44 -31.85
C LYS A 457 3.36 11.98 -30.57
N LYS A 458 4.70 11.87 -30.58
CA LYS A 458 5.53 11.57 -29.41
C LYS A 458 6.69 12.57 -29.35
N ASN A 459 6.99 13.05 -28.15
CA ASN A 459 8.09 13.96 -27.87
C ASN A 459 8.83 13.49 -26.61
N LEU A 460 9.94 12.79 -26.81
CA LEU A 460 10.76 12.24 -25.71
C LEU A 460 11.64 13.30 -25.04
N LYS A 461 11.90 14.42 -25.70
CA LYS A 461 12.87 15.41 -25.20
C LYS A 461 12.55 15.91 -23.78
N PRO A 462 11.31 16.29 -23.42
CA PRO A 462 11.00 16.71 -22.05
C PRO A 462 11.20 15.59 -21.00
N ILE A 463 10.99 14.33 -21.40
CA ILE A 463 11.20 13.16 -20.53
C ILE A 463 12.70 12.98 -20.29
N ASP A 464 13.47 12.98 -21.38
CA ASP A 464 14.91 12.79 -21.32
C ASP A 464 15.60 13.90 -20.53
N ASP A 465 15.27 15.16 -20.83
CA ASP A 465 15.80 16.33 -20.13
C ASP A 465 15.49 16.29 -18.63
N TYR A 466 14.37 15.70 -18.21
CA TYR A 466 14.05 15.54 -16.78
C TYR A 466 14.92 14.46 -16.11
N TYR A 467 14.91 13.23 -16.64
CA TYR A 467 15.61 12.11 -15.99
C TYR A 467 17.13 12.18 -16.11
N ASP A 468 17.66 12.83 -17.15
CA ASP A 468 19.09 13.08 -17.27
C ASP A 468 19.59 14.09 -16.21
N ARG A 469 18.74 15.06 -15.82
CA ARG A 469 19.05 15.96 -14.70
C ARG A 469 19.00 15.25 -13.35
N VAL A 470 17.94 14.48 -13.09
CA VAL A 470 17.81 13.72 -11.82
C VAL A 470 19.02 12.82 -11.57
N LYS A 471 19.54 12.16 -12.62
CA LYS A 471 20.76 11.33 -12.51
C LYS A 471 22.00 12.14 -12.13
N LYS A 472 22.09 13.40 -12.57
CA LYS A 472 23.21 14.27 -12.24
C LYS A 472 23.16 14.71 -10.77
N ASP A 473 21.97 15.01 -10.28
CA ASP A 473 21.73 15.43 -8.89
C ASP A 473 21.83 14.27 -7.87
N GLU A 474 21.84 13.01 -8.31
CA GLU A 474 22.17 11.84 -7.45
C GLU A 474 23.68 11.55 -7.37
N ILE A 475 24.49 12.19 -8.23
CA ILE A 475 25.95 12.04 -8.29
C ILE A 475 26.66 13.21 -7.56
N GLU A 476 26.01 14.36 -7.43
CA GLU A 476 26.43 15.52 -6.61
C GLU A 476 25.86 15.43 -5.18
#